data_AF-A0A9N9J744-F1
#
_entry.id   AF-A0A9N9J744-F1
#
_cell.length_a   1.000
_cell.length_b   1.000
_cell.length_c   1.000
_cell.angle_alpha   90.00
_cell.angle_beta   90.00
_cell.angle_gamma   90.00
#
_symmetry.space_group_name_H-M   'P 1'
#
loop_
_entity.id
_entity.type
_entity.pdbx_description
1 polymer ?
#
loop_
_entity_poly.entity_id
_entity_poly.type
_entity_poly.pdbx_seq_one_letter_code
_entity_poly.pdbx_strand_id
1 'polypeptide(L)'
;SDAIDKIRFLSLTDPDALKANPNLNITIFPDPENKVLIISDSGVGMTKKQLKENLGTIAKSGTSEFLSAIEEKKADVNLIGQFGVGFYSAFLVADKVVVITKHNDDEQYIWESQAINDFTIYKDPRGNTLGRGTEIRLYLKEDSHSFLEDGVIRDLIAKYSEFINFPILLWTKKTEVIEEDETDMPAEDQEKESKKKTKTVEIPGWELMNTQKPLWARDPKNITDSEYENFYSSLTKDNNPPLAWTHYKGEGDVDFKAIIYIPSKAPDNLFQK
;
A
#
# COMPACT_ATOMS: atom_id res chain seq x y z
N SER A 1 -3.88 5.57 -1.32
CA SER A 1 -3.37 6.60 -0.39
C SER A 1 -4.32 7.80 -0.33
N ASP A 2 -4.61 8.47 -1.45
CA ASP A 2 -5.44 9.70 -1.48
C ASP A 2 -6.77 9.58 -0.73
N ALA A 3 -7.49 8.45 -0.88
CA ALA A 3 -8.74 8.21 -0.18
C ALA A 3 -8.58 8.12 1.35
N ILE A 4 -7.43 7.63 1.81
CA ILE A 4 -7.08 7.50 3.24
C ILE A 4 -6.66 8.88 3.79
N ASP A 5 -5.91 9.68 3.02
CA ASP A 5 -5.61 11.06 3.41
C ASP A 5 -6.88 11.91 3.49
N LYS A 6 -7.84 11.73 2.57
CA LYS A 6 -9.15 12.40 2.62
C LYS A 6 -9.89 12.11 3.92
N ILE A 7 -10.04 10.84 4.31
CA ILE A 7 -10.74 10.51 5.55
C ILE A 7 -9.96 10.97 6.78
N ARG A 8 -8.63 10.89 6.75
CA ARG A 8 -7.77 11.40 7.83
C ARG A 8 -7.98 12.92 8.01
N PHE A 9 -8.05 13.68 6.92
CA PHE A 9 -8.33 15.11 6.98
C PHE A 9 -9.74 15.39 7.51
N LEU A 10 -10.76 14.69 7.00
CA LEU A 10 -12.13 14.84 7.48
C LEU A 10 -12.26 14.54 8.98
N SER A 11 -11.51 13.55 9.48
CA SER A 11 -11.48 13.17 10.90
C SER A 11 -10.96 14.27 11.84
N LEU A 12 -10.24 15.27 11.31
CA LEU A 12 -9.81 16.43 12.09
C LEU A 12 -10.98 17.37 12.42
N THR A 13 -12.02 17.36 11.59
CA THR A 13 -13.21 18.21 11.73
C THR A 13 -14.45 17.46 12.16
N ASP A 14 -14.52 16.15 11.88
CA ASP A 14 -15.63 15.26 12.24
C ASP A 14 -15.10 14.06 13.05
N PRO A 15 -15.33 14.03 14.37
CA PRO A 15 -14.93 12.92 15.24
C PRO A 15 -15.54 11.56 14.85
N ASP A 16 -16.65 11.56 14.11
CA ASP A 16 -17.40 10.36 13.78
C ASP A 16 -16.94 9.71 12.46
N ALA A 17 -16.13 10.43 11.68
CA ALA A 17 -15.62 9.98 10.38
C ALA A 17 -14.92 8.61 10.43
N LEU A 18 -14.24 8.30 11.55
CA LEU A 18 -13.51 7.05 11.76
C LEU A 18 -14.30 5.94 12.46
N LYS A 19 -15.51 6.21 12.99
CA LYS A 19 -16.29 5.22 13.77
C LYS A 19 -16.63 3.97 12.97
N ALA A 20 -16.94 4.12 11.68
CA ALA A 20 -17.32 3.00 10.81
C ALA A 20 -16.16 2.04 10.51
N ASN A 21 -14.92 2.54 10.53
CA ASN A 21 -13.71 1.74 10.36
C ASN A 21 -12.49 2.52 10.92
N PRO A 22 -11.90 2.10 12.04
CA PRO A 22 -10.77 2.84 12.64
C PRO A 22 -9.46 2.65 11.86
N ASN A 23 -9.37 1.63 11.00
CA ASN A 23 -8.15 1.31 10.29
C ASN A 23 -7.86 2.32 9.17
N LEU A 24 -6.57 2.62 8.96
CA LEU A 24 -6.05 3.43 7.85
C LEU A 24 -4.95 2.62 7.14
N ASN A 25 -5.34 1.70 6.27
CA ASN A 25 -4.43 0.79 5.58
C ASN A 25 -4.92 0.47 4.16
N ILE A 26 -4.02 -0.14 3.40
CA ILE A 26 -4.27 -0.74 2.10
C ILE A 26 -3.98 -2.23 2.24
N THR A 27 -4.86 -3.08 1.73
CA THR A 27 -4.66 -4.53 1.70
C THR A 27 -4.59 -5.01 0.26
N ILE A 28 -3.73 -5.99 -0.01
CA ILE A 28 -3.56 -6.63 -1.30
C ILE A 28 -3.73 -8.14 -1.08
N PHE A 29 -4.74 -8.71 -1.73
CA PHE A 29 -5.09 -10.11 -1.65
C PHE A 29 -5.05 -10.72 -3.06
N PRO A 30 -4.02 -11.49 -3.41
CA PRO A 30 -4.01 -12.28 -4.62
C PRO A 30 -4.88 -13.54 -4.43
N ASP A 31 -5.76 -13.79 -5.39
CA ASP A 31 -6.59 -15.01 -5.49
C ASP A 31 -6.25 -15.78 -6.79
N PRO A 32 -5.23 -16.64 -6.76
CA PRO A 32 -4.84 -17.47 -7.91
C PRO A 32 -5.94 -18.43 -8.38
N GLU A 33 -6.81 -18.89 -7.48
CA GLU A 33 -7.87 -19.84 -7.82
C GLU A 33 -8.93 -19.20 -8.72
N ASN A 34 -9.33 -17.97 -8.38
CA ASN A 34 -10.31 -17.21 -9.16
C ASN A 34 -9.70 -16.27 -10.19
N LYS A 35 -8.35 -16.20 -10.28
CA LYS A 35 -7.60 -15.29 -11.16
C LYS A 35 -7.90 -13.82 -10.89
N VAL A 36 -8.06 -13.46 -9.62
CA VAL A 36 -8.43 -12.12 -9.19
C VAL A 36 -7.34 -11.51 -8.32
N LEU A 37 -6.94 -10.28 -8.62
CA LEU A 37 -6.17 -9.46 -7.68
C LEU A 37 -7.13 -8.50 -6.98
N ILE A 38 -7.19 -8.57 -5.66
CA ILE A 38 -8.07 -7.72 -4.85
C ILE A 38 -7.20 -6.68 -4.12
N ILE A 39 -7.51 -5.41 -4.31
CA ILE A 39 -6.86 -4.29 -3.63
C ILE A 39 -7.94 -3.54 -2.87
N SER A 40 -7.81 -3.44 -1.55
CA SER A 40 -8.76 -2.70 -0.73
C SER A 40 -8.09 -1.58 0.04
N ASP A 41 -8.78 -0.46 0.19
CA ASP A 41 -8.37 0.66 1.02
C ASP A 41 -9.44 0.98 2.05
N SER A 42 -9.02 1.37 3.25
CA SER A 42 -9.94 1.82 4.31
C SER A 42 -10.18 3.34 4.29
N GLY A 43 -10.06 3.97 3.12
CA GLY A 43 -10.23 5.40 2.92
C GLY A 43 -11.68 5.87 3.01
N VAL A 44 -11.98 7.03 2.44
CA VAL A 44 -13.31 7.68 2.54
C VAL A 44 -14.41 6.94 1.77
N GLY A 45 -14.05 6.16 0.74
CA GLY A 45 -15.02 5.52 -0.16
C GLY A 45 -15.67 6.51 -1.15
N MET A 46 -16.66 6.04 -1.90
CA MET A 46 -17.41 6.85 -2.87
C MET A 46 -18.92 6.63 -2.72
N THR A 47 -19.69 7.70 -2.86
CA THR A 47 -21.15 7.65 -3.00
C THR A 47 -21.55 7.16 -4.40
N LYS A 48 -22.82 6.77 -4.59
CA LYS A 48 -23.34 6.40 -5.92
C LYS A 48 -23.13 7.50 -6.97
N LYS A 49 -23.30 8.76 -6.55
CA LYS A 49 -23.08 9.93 -7.41
C LYS A 49 -21.60 10.04 -7.82
N GLN A 50 -20.68 9.91 -6.86
CA GLN A 50 -19.24 9.97 -7.11
C GLN A 50 -18.76 8.81 -7.98
N LEU A 51 -19.30 7.60 -7.85
CA LEU A 51 -19.01 6.49 -8.76
C LEU A 51 -19.34 6.87 -10.21
N LYS A 52 -20.54 7.40 -10.45
CA LYS A 52 -20.98 7.80 -11.79
C LYS A 52 -20.15 8.96 -12.35
N GLU A 53 -19.84 9.95 -11.53
CA GLU A 53 -19.13 11.15 -12.00
C GLU A 53 -17.64 10.89 -12.18
N ASN A 54 -16.97 10.25 -11.21
CA ASN A 54 -15.52 10.08 -11.20
C ASN A 54 -15.06 8.86 -12.01
N LEU A 55 -15.71 7.71 -11.84
CA LEU A 55 -15.35 6.49 -12.59
C LEU A 55 -16.10 6.36 -13.91
N GLY A 56 -17.21 7.10 -14.10
CA GLY A 56 -17.95 7.12 -15.36
C GLY A 56 -17.50 8.19 -16.35
N THR A 57 -16.58 9.09 -15.96
CA THR A 57 -16.07 10.16 -16.82
C THR A 57 -14.55 10.06 -16.91
N ILE A 58 -14.02 9.88 -18.12
CA ILE A 58 -12.57 9.90 -18.34
C ILE A 58 -12.04 11.31 -18.05
N ALA A 59 -10.88 11.38 -17.39
CA ALA A 59 -10.21 12.63 -17.00
C ALA A 59 -10.96 13.47 -15.95
N LYS A 60 -11.79 12.83 -15.11
CA LYS A 60 -12.36 13.46 -13.92
C LYS A 60 -11.76 12.86 -12.65
N SER A 61 -11.24 13.69 -11.75
CA SER A 61 -10.68 13.25 -10.47
C SER A 61 -11.33 13.95 -9.29
N GLY A 62 -11.93 13.17 -8.39
CA GLY A 62 -12.40 13.66 -7.09
C GLY A 62 -11.27 14.10 -6.16
N THR A 63 -9.99 13.85 -6.50
CA THR A 63 -8.84 14.41 -5.76
C THR A 63 -8.61 15.88 -6.14
N SER A 64 -8.77 16.24 -7.42
CA SER A 64 -8.68 17.64 -7.86
C SER A 64 -9.76 18.51 -7.20
N GLU A 65 -11.02 18.04 -7.21
CA GLU A 65 -12.13 18.75 -6.55
C GLU A 65 -11.90 18.96 -5.04
N PHE A 66 -11.30 17.96 -4.38
CA PHE A 66 -10.99 18.04 -2.95
C PHE A 66 -9.83 19.00 -2.65
N LEU A 67 -8.80 19.05 -3.50
CA LEU A 67 -7.71 20.03 -3.35
C LEU A 67 -8.23 21.46 -3.47
N SER A 68 -9.08 21.74 -4.46
CA SER A 68 -9.70 23.07 -4.60
C SER A 68 -10.52 23.47 -3.36
N ALA A 69 -11.19 22.51 -2.71
CA ALA A 69 -11.94 22.76 -1.46
C ALA A 69 -11.02 22.96 -0.23
N ILE A 70 -9.78 22.49 -0.27
CA ILE A 70 -8.80 22.60 0.82
C ILE A 70 -7.88 23.82 0.68
N GLU A 71 -7.59 24.29 -0.53
CA GLU A 71 -6.79 25.51 -0.74
C GLU A 71 -7.38 26.70 0.06
N GLU A 72 -8.70 26.75 0.22
CA GLU A 72 -9.39 27.74 1.06
C GLU A 72 -9.07 27.60 2.58
N LYS A 73 -8.62 26.43 3.03
CA LYS A 73 -8.38 26.06 4.44
C LYS A 73 -6.90 25.92 4.83
N LYS A 74 -5.94 26.18 3.91
CA LYS A 74 -4.47 26.11 4.16
C LYS A 74 -4.00 24.83 4.85
N ALA A 75 -4.49 23.66 4.42
CA ALA A 75 -3.99 22.38 4.94
C ALA A 75 -2.95 21.76 4.01
N ASP A 76 -1.89 21.21 4.61
CA ASP A 76 -0.75 20.59 3.92
C ASP A 76 -1.12 19.14 3.52
N VAL A 77 -1.88 18.99 2.44
CA VAL A 77 -2.36 17.69 1.94
C VAL A 77 -1.68 17.37 0.61
N ASN A 78 -0.78 16.37 0.62
CA ASN A 78 -0.04 15.92 -0.55
C ASN A 78 -0.80 14.83 -1.30
N LEU A 79 -1.71 15.21 -2.22
CA LEU A 79 -2.47 14.28 -3.06
C LEU A 79 -1.92 14.23 -4.49
N ILE A 80 -1.82 13.02 -5.05
CA ILE A 80 -1.08 12.77 -6.30
C ILE A 80 -2.05 12.61 -7.50
N GLY A 81 -3.25 12.06 -7.27
CA GLY A 81 -4.15 11.61 -8.34
C GLY A 81 -5.00 12.68 -9.02
N GLN A 82 -4.41 13.75 -9.58
CA GLN A 82 -5.19 14.88 -10.11
C GLN A 82 -5.78 14.67 -11.53
N PHE A 83 -5.20 13.80 -12.34
CA PHE A 83 -5.56 13.68 -13.77
C PHE A 83 -6.83 12.87 -14.07
N GLY A 84 -7.25 11.97 -13.17
CA GLY A 84 -8.49 11.18 -13.38
C GLY A 84 -8.44 10.15 -14.51
N VAL A 85 -7.24 9.74 -14.93
CA VAL A 85 -7.05 8.70 -15.98
C VAL A 85 -6.40 7.42 -15.45
N GLY A 86 -5.72 7.49 -14.30
CA GLY A 86 -4.92 6.38 -13.77
C GLY A 86 -5.73 5.12 -13.48
N PHE A 87 -7.01 5.26 -13.09
CA PHE A 87 -7.89 4.13 -12.83
C PHE A 87 -8.02 3.18 -14.04
N TYR A 88 -8.15 3.73 -15.25
CA TYR A 88 -8.35 2.92 -16.46
C TYR A 88 -7.11 2.13 -16.89
N SER A 89 -5.93 2.41 -16.31
CA SER A 89 -4.74 1.57 -16.51
C SER A 89 -4.94 0.14 -15.98
N ALA A 90 -5.91 -0.09 -15.09
CA ALA A 90 -6.30 -1.42 -14.65
C ALA A 90 -6.70 -2.35 -15.81
N PHE A 91 -7.33 -1.81 -16.87
CA PHE A 91 -7.73 -2.58 -18.05
C PHE A 91 -6.55 -3.00 -18.95
N LEU A 92 -5.32 -2.55 -18.65
CA LEU A 92 -4.13 -3.09 -19.31
C LEU A 92 -3.93 -4.56 -18.94
N VAL A 93 -4.21 -4.93 -17.69
CA VAL A 93 -3.96 -6.27 -17.13
C VAL A 93 -5.23 -7.05 -16.77
N ALA A 94 -6.39 -6.38 -16.71
CA ALA A 94 -7.66 -6.99 -16.35
C ALA A 94 -8.69 -6.94 -17.49
N ASP A 95 -9.45 -8.03 -17.66
CA ASP A 95 -10.61 -8.11 -18.57
C ASP A 95 -11.88 -7.54 -17.95
N LYS A 96 -11.96 -7.57 -16.62
CA LYS A 96 -13.09 -7.03 -15.86
C LYS A 96 -12.58 -6.37 -14.59
N VAL A 97 -13.13 -5.20 -14.29
CA VAL A 97 -12.84 -4.46 -13.05
C VAL A 97 -14.14 -4.28 -12.29
N VAL A 98 -14.13 -4.67 -11.02
CA VAL A 98 -15.25 -4.49 -10.10
C VAL A 98 -14.78 -3.63 -8.94
N VAL A 99 -15.47 -2.52 -8.71
CA VAL A 99 -15.21 -1.60 -7.60
C VAL A 99 -16.39 -1.65 -6.64
N ILE A 100 -16.16 -2.16 -5.44
CA ILE A 100 -17.12 -2.16 -4.35
C ILE A 100 -16.72 -1.03 -3.41
N THR A 101 -17.65 -0.15 -3.05
CA THR A 101 -17.30 1.01 -2.22
C THR A 101 -18.41 1.35 -1.24
N LYS A 102 -18.02 1.83 -0.06
CA LYS A 102 -18.91 2.31 1.00
C LYS A 102 -18.40 3.64 1.51
N HIS A 103 -19.13 4.70 1.20
CA HIS A 103 -18.97 6.02 1.83
C HIS A 103 -19.81 6.10 3.10
N ASN A 104 -19.41 6.87 4.13
CA ASN A 104 -20.21 7.01 5.36
C ASN A 104 -21.63 7.51 5.09
N ASP A 105 -21.76 8.47 4.16
CA ASP A 105 -23.03 9.13 3.81
C ASP A 105 -23.90 8.40 2.77
N ASP A 106 -23.53 7.18 2.36
CA ASP A 106 -24.31 6.42 1.36
C ASP A 106 -24.26 4.91 1.64
N GLU A 107 -25.07 4.13 0.93
CA GLU A 107 -25.05 2.67 0.98
C GLU A 107 -23.80 2.09 0.28
N GLN A 108 -23.60 0.76 0.41
CA GLN A 108 -22.55 0.07 -0.33
C GLN A 108 -23.00 -0.18 -1.77
N TYR A 109 -22.20 0.23 -2.74
CA TYR A 109 -22.47 0.04 -4.17
C TYR A 109 -21.36 -0.75 -4.84
N ILE A 110 -21.74 -1.43 -5.90
CA ILE A 110 -20.85 -2.09 -6.83
C ILE A 110 -20.91 -1.34 -8.15
N TRP A 111 -19.74 -0.94 -8.63
CA TRP A 111 -19.50 -0.52 -9.99
C TRP A 111 -18.78 -1.67 -10.71
N GLU A 112 -19.29 -2.09 -11.86
CA GLU A 112 -18.70 -3.17 -12.65
C GLU A 112 -18.56 -2.72 -14.09
N SER A 113 -17.40 -3.03 -14.69
CA SER A 113 -17.12 -2.76 -16.09
C SER A 113 -16.19 -3.81 -16.69
N GLN A 114 -16.45 -4.18 -17.94
CA GLN A 114 -15.58 -5.01 -18.79
C GLN A 114 -14.93 -4.20 -19.93
N ALA A 115 -15.31 -2.94 -20.09
CA ALA A 115 -14.85 -2.08 -21.16
C ALA A 115 -14.90 -0.62 -20.73
N ILE A 116 -13.94 0.18 -21.18
CA ILE A 116 -13.75 1.59 -20.78
C ILE A 116 -15.05 2.42 -20.88
N ASN A 117 -15.93 2.12 -21.84
CA ASN A 117 -17.11 2.93 -22.15
C ASN A 117 -18.44 2.39 -21.61
N ASP A 118 -18.45 1.22 -20.96
CA ASP A 118 -19.68 0.63 -20.42
C ASP A 118 -19.49 0.13 -19.00
N PHE A 119 -20.43 0.51 -18.13
CA PHE A 119 -20.40 0.14 -16.73
C PHE A 119 -21.81 0.07 -16.14
N THR A 120 -21.94 -0.74 -15.10
CA THR A 120 -23.17 -0.86 -14.33
C THR A 120 -22.92 -0.46 -12.88
N ILE A 121 -23.92 0.18 -12.26
CA ILE A 121 -23.89 0.51 -10.83
C ILE A 121 -25.14 -0.05 -10.17
N TYR A 122 -24.96 -0.87 -9.15
CA TYR A 122 -26.05 -1.46 -8.37
C TYR A 122 -25.69 -1.54 -6.89
N LYS A 123 -26.70 -1.67 -6.02
CA LYS A 123 -26.49 -1.83 -4.57
C LYS A 123 -25.83 -3.18 -4.30
N ASP A 124 -24.88 -3.24 -3.37
CA ASP A 124 -24.24 -4.51 -3.02
C ASP A 124 -25.24 -5.44 -2.32
N PRO A 125 -25.55 -6.63 -2.90
CA PRO A 125 -26.50 -7.56 -2.29
C PRO A 125 -26.01 -8.13 -0.96
N ARG A 126 -24.71 -8.05 -0.65
CA ARG A 126 -24.12 -8.50 0.62
C ARG A 126 -24.37 -7.50 1.77
N GLY A 127 -24.86 -6.30 1.47
CA GLY A 127 -25.03 -5.23 2.46
C GLY A 127 -23.71 -4.52 2.79
N ASN A 128 -23.58 -4.02 4.01
CA ASN A 128 -22.40 -3.30 4.47
C ASN A 128 -21.31 -4.28 4.93
N THR A 129 -20.39 -4.64 4.04
CA THR A 129 -19.24 -5.52 4.36
C THR A 129 -17.96 -4.74 4.60
N LEU A 130 -17.84 -3.53 4.04
CA LEU A 130 -16.61 -2.73 4.12
C LEU A 130 -16.57 -1.82 5.36
N GLY A 131 -17.72 -1.41 5.90
CA GLY A 131 -17.83 -0.36 6.90
C GLY A 131 -17.58 1.03 6.28
N ARG A 132 -16.38 1.22 5.73
CA ARG A 132 -15.93 2.40 4.98
C ARG A 132 -14.74 2.02 4.08
N GLY A 133 -14.69 2.60 2.88
CA GLY A 133 -13.56 2.47 1.97
C GLY A 133 -13.95 1.88 0.62
N THR A 134 -13.00 1.28 -0.08
CA THR A 134 -13.19 0.69 -1.40
C THR A 134 -12.42 -0.61 -1.53
N GLU A 135 -12.99 -1.56 -2.26
CA GLU A 135 -12.36 -2.80 -2.70
C GLU A 135 -12.42 -2.84 -4.23
N ILE A 136 -11.26 -3.01 -4.86
CA ILE A 136 -11.08 -3.12 -6.30
C ILE A 136 -10.68 -4.55 -6.61
N ARG A 137 -11.49 -5.23 -7.42
CA ARG A 137 -11.23 -6.59 -7.92
C ARG A 137 -10.86 -6.51 -9.38
N LEU A 138 -9.66 -6.99 -9.68
CA LEU A 138 -9.11 -7.07 -11.02
C LEU A 138 -9.19 -8.52 -11.49
N TYR A 139 -10.10 -8.82 -12.40
CA TYR A 139 -10.16 -10.12 -13.06
C TYR A 139 -9.12 -10.12 -14.17
N LEU A 140 -8.01 -10.79 -13.92
CA LEU A 140 -6.81 -10.68 -14.75
C LEU A 140 -6.95 -11.42 -16.08
N LYS A 141 -6.30 -10.87 -17.10
CA LYS A 141 -6.10 -11.51 -18.40
C LYS A 141 -5.23 -12.76 -18.28
N GLU A 142 -5.37 -13.67 -19.23
CA GLU A 142 -4.60 -14.93 -19.24
C GLU A 142 -3.08 -14.72 -19.25
N ASP A 143 -2.60 -13.66 -19.89
CA ASP A 143 -1.18 -13.29 -19.98
C ASP A 143 -0.67 -12.49 -18.76
N SER A 144 -1.57 -12.13 -17.85
CA SER A 144 -1.31 -11.23 -16.72
C SER A 144 -1.35 -11.93 -15.36
N HIS A 145 -1.47 -13.27 -15.33
CA HIS A 145 -1.51 -14.04 -14.09
C HIS A 145 -0.23 -13.94 -13.25
N SER A 146 0.91 -13.53 -13.84
CA SER A 146 2.14 -13.27 -13.09
C SER A 146 1.96 -12.21 -12.00
N PHE A 147 0.97 -11.32 -12.12
CA PHE A 147 0.64 -10.34 -11.08
C PHE A 147 -0.06 -10.96 -9.84
N LEU A 148 -0.30 -12.27 -9.82
CA LEU A 148 -0.76 -13.02 -8.64
C LEU A 148 0.39 -13.69 -7.89
N GLU A 149 1.60 -13.67 -8.44
CA GLU A 149 2.78 -14.23 -7.80
C GLU A 149 3.29 -13.31 -6.69
N ASP A 150 3.54 -13.88 -5.52
CA ASP A 150 3.99 -13.15 -4.33
C ASP A 150 5.25 -12.30 -4.62
N GLY A 151 6.28 -12.88 -5.25
CA GLY A 151 7.51 -12.16 -5.59
C GLY A 151 7.28 -10.94 -6.49
N VAL A 152 6.44 -11.08 -7.52
CA VAL A 152 6.11 -9.98 -8.44
C VAL A 152 5.40 -8.85 -7.70
N ILE A 153 4.43 -9.18 -6.84
CA ILE A 153 3.70 -8.18 -6.06
C ILE A 153 4.65 -7.45 -5.10
N ARG A 154 5.53 -8.19 -4.41
CA ARG A 154 6.52 -7.60 -3.49
C ARG A 154 7.45 -6.63 -4.20
N ASP A 155 7.97 -7.02 -5.36
CA ASP A 155 8.87 -6.18 -6.16
C ASP A 155 8.18 -4.90 -6.64
N LEU A 156 6.91 -4.99 -7.04
CA LEU A 156 6.12 -3.84 -7.45
C LEU A 156 5.84 -2.88 -6.28
N ILE A 157 5.48 -3.41 -5.11
CA ILE A 157 5.25 -2.60 -3.91
C ILE A 157 6.55 -1.91 -3.48
N ALA A 158 7.67 -2.64 -3.45
CA ALA A 158 8.98 -2.08 -3.11
C ALA A 158 9.38 -0.98 -4.10
N LYS A 159 9.19 -1.21 -5.40
CA LYS A 159 9.61 -0.25 -6.43
C LYS A 159 8.77 1.02 -6.47
N TYR A 160 7.46 0.93 -6.28
CA TYR A 160 6.53 2.04 -6.55
C TYR A 160 5.77 2.56 -5.34
N SER A 161 5.74 1.81 -4.23
CA SER A 161 4.86 2.10 -3.09
C SER A 161 5.54 2.00 -1.72
N GLU A 162 6.87 1.82 -1.69
CA GLU A 162 7.65 1.70 -0.45
C GLU A 162 7.50 2.91 0.48
N PHE A 163 7.36 4.11 -0.09
CA PHE A 163 7.28 5.35 0.70
C PHE A 163 5.85 5.88 0.89
N ILE A 164 4.83 5.07 0.60
CA ILE A 164 3.45 5.43 0.92
C ILE A 164 3.29 5.49 2.44
N ASN A 165 2.67 6.57 2.94
CA ASN A 165 2.56 6.85 4.39
C ASN A 165 1.56 5.96 5.15
N PHE A 166 0.89 5.03 4.47
CA PHE A 166 -0.10 4.14 5.06
C PHE A 166 0.35 2.69 4.95
N PRO A 167 0.12 1.84 5.97
CA PRO A 167 0.43 0.42 5.91
C PRO A 167 -0.16 -0.26 4.68
N ILE A 168 0.69 -0.95 3.91
CA ILE A 168 0.32 -1.83 2.81
C ILE A 168 0.52 -3.26 3.30
N LEU A 169 -0.59 -4.00 3.43
CA LEU A 169 -0.63 -5.36 3.91
C LEU A 169 -0.81 -6.31 2.72
N LEU A 170 0.11 -7.26 2.54
CA LEU A 170 0.00 -8.31 1.54
C LEU A 170 -0.46 -9.62 2.20
N TRP A 171 -1.46 -10.28 1.63
CA TRP A 171 -1.85 -11.62 2.07
C TRP A 171 -0.90 -12.66 1.47
N THR A 172 -0.18 -13.37 2.32
CA THR A 172 0.85 -14.33 1.90
C THR A 172 1.03 -15.44 2.93
N LYS A 173 1.79 -16.48 2.59
CA LYS A 173 2.17 -17.54 3.52
C LYS A 173 3.38 -17.07 4.30
N LYS A 174 3.17 -16.73 5.56
CA LYS A 174 4.23 -16.30 6.46
C LYS A 174 4.93 -17.52 7.06
N THR A 175 6.24 -17.50 7.02
CA THR A 175 7.08 -18.54 7.61
C THR A 175 7.25 -18.26 9.11
N GLU A 176 6.54 -19.00 9.96
CA GLU A 176 6.72 -18.93 11.42
C GLU A 176 7.54 -20.12 11.91
N VAL A 177 8.50 -19.84 12.80
CA VAL A 177 9.31 -20.86 13.46
C VAL A 177 8.65 -21.16 14.79
N ILE A 178 7.99 -22.32 14.89
CA ILE A 178 7.34 -22.78 16.12
C ILE A 178 8.37 -23.60 16.89
N GLU A 179 8.59 -23.26 18.16
CA GLU A 179 9.28 -24.15 19.10
C GLU A 179 8.30 -25.26 19.49
N GLU A 180 8.63 -26.54 19.23
CA GLU A 180 7.84 -27.65 19.75
C GLU A 180 8.02 -27.72 21.27
N ASP A 181 6.95 -27.49 22.05
CA ASP A 181 6.92 -27.86 23.46
C ASP A 181 6.91 -29.40 23.54
N GLU A 182 7.91 -29.98 24.21
CA GLU A 182 7.94 -31.41 24.55
C GLU A 182 6.85 -31.74 25.58
N THR A 183 5.59 -31.77 25.18
CA THR A 183 4.52 -32.41 25.96
C THR A 183 4.09 -33.69 25.27
N ASP A 184 4.89 -34.73 25.46
CA ASP A 184 4.45 -36.09 25.86
C ASP A 184 5.56 -37.10 25.57
N MET A 185 6.35 -37.43 26.60
CA MET A 185 6.88 -38.79 26.81
C MET A 185 7.30 -38.96 28.29
N PRO A 186 7.04 -40.12 28.92
CA PRO A 186 7.30 -40.32 30.35
C PRO A 186 8.81 -40.31 30.64
N ALA A 187 9.17 -39.71 31.76
CA ALA A 187 10.55 -39.61 32.23
C ALA A 187 11.19 -40.99 32.45
N GLU A 188 12.26 -41.28 31.72
CA GLU A 188 13.43 -41.99 32.25
C GLU A 188 14.68 -41.77 31.38
N ASP A 189 15.65 -41.11 32.02
CA ASP A 189 17.11 -41.18 31.86
C ASP A 189 17.89 -40.67 30.62
N GLN A 190 18.81 -39.75 30.98
CA GLN A 190 20.18 -39.52 30.48
C GLN A 190 20.50 -38.42 29.44
N GLU A 191 21.36 -37.51 29.90
CA GLU A 191 22.22 -36.52 29.24
C GLU A 191 22.37 -36.64 27.71
N LYS A 192 21.85 -35.65 26.99
CA LYS A 192 22.36 -35.16 25.69
C LYS A 192 21.81 -33.76 25.42
N GLU A 193 22.69 -32.87 24.94
CA GLU A 193 22.38 -31.49 24.54
C GLU A 193 21.05 -31.39 23.76
N SER A 194 20.06 -30.74 24.36
CA SER A 194 18.78 -30.43 23.75
C SER A 194 18.95 -29.36 22.68
N LYS A 195 19.32 -29.79 21.46
CA LYS A 195 19.04 -29.00 20.26
C LYS A 195 17.53 -28.89 20.12
N LYS A 196 16.96 -27.77 20.59
CA LYS A 196 15.58 -27.36 20.30
C LYS A 196 15.30 -27.60 18.82
N LYS A 197 14.41 -28.54 18.50
CA LYS A 197 13.93 -28.75 17.13
C LYS A 197 12.93 -27.64 16.85
N THR A 198 13.36 -26.66 16.08
CA THR A 198 12.49 -25.63 15.55
C THR A 198 11.79 -26.16 14.31
N LYS A 199 10.46 -26.09 14.27
CA LYS A 199 9.68 -26.46 13.08
C LYS A 199 9.21 -25.20 12.39
N THR A 200 9.64 -25.04 11.14
CA THR A 200 9.16 -23.97 10.27
C THR A 200 7.80 -24.35 9.70
N VAL A 201 6.76 -23.56 10.00
CA VAL A 201 5.40 -23.75 9.49
C VAL A 201 5.01 -22.51 8.69
N GLU A 202 4.51 -22.72 7.48
CA GLU A 202 3.94 -21.66 6.65
C GLU A 202 2.46 -21.45 7.01
N ILE A 203 2.13 -20.28 7.55
CA ILE A 203 0.78 -19.91 7.97
C ILE A 203 0.29 -18.76 7.09
N PRO A 204 -0.90 -18.86 6.46
CA PRO A 204 -1.45 -17.75 5.70
C PRO A 204 -1.78 -16.57 6.62
N GLY A 205 -1.36 -15.36 6.23
CA GLY A 205 -1.59 -14.16 7.02
C GLY A 205 -1.24 -12.87 6.30
N TRP A 206 -1.55 -11.74 6.94
CA TRP A 206 -1.20 -10.41 6.47
C TRP A 206 0.24 -10.06 6.86
N GLU A 207 1.03 -9.63 5.90
CA GLU A 207 2.40 -9.14 6.09
C GLU A 207 2.50 -7.65 5.73
N LEU A 208 3.15 -6.85 6.58
CA LEU A 208 3.40 -5.43 6.32
C LEU A 208 4.55 -5.26 5.33
N MET A 209 4.26 -4.65 4.19
CA MET A 209 5.22 -4.51 3.09
C MET A 209 6.10 -3.26 3.17
N ASN A 210 5.48 -2.09 3.37
CA ASN A 210 6.17 -0.80 3.35
C ASN A 210 6.62 -0.37 4.75
N THR A 211 7.64 -1.04 5.28
CA THR A 211 8.18 -0.76 6.62
C THR A 211 9.04 0.52 6.67
N GLN A 212 9.48 1.00 5.50
CA GLN A 212 10.43 2.10 5.37
C GLN A 212 9.72 3.43 5.33
N LYS A 213 9.98 4.30 6.31
CA LYS A 213 9.45 5.66 6.31
C LYS A 213 10.34 6.58 5.47
N PRO A 214 9.77 7.53 4.71
CA PRO A 214 10.55 8.47 3.91
C PRO A 214 11.43 9.35 4.82
N LEU A 215 12.74 9.08 4.83
CA LEU A 215 13.68 9.75 5.72
C LEU A 215 13.84 11.24 5.38
N TRP A 216 13.80 11.58 4.09
CA TRP A 216 13.89 12.96 3.59
C TRP A 216 12.73 13.86 4.02
N ALA A 217 11.58 13.28 4.43
CA ALA A 217 10.44 14.07 4.88
C ALA A 217 10.62 14.60 6.31
N ARG A 218 11.45 13.94 7.12
CA ARG A 218 11.69 14.26 8.53
C ARG A 218 12.66 15.44 8.70
N ASP A 219 12.56 16.13 9.83
CA ASP A 219 13.52 17.17 10.21
C ASP A 219 14.92 16.55 10.41
N PRO A 220 15.96 16.99 9.68
CA PRO A 220 17.32 16.48 9.81
C PRO A 220 17.86 16.47 11.25
N LYS A 221 17.40 17.40 12.11
CA LYS A 221 17.83 17.48 13.52
C LYS A 221 17.33 16.33 14.38
N ASN A 222 16.27 15.66 13.95
CA ASN A 222 15.62 14.55 14.66
C ASN A 222 15.94 13.19 14.00
N ILE A 223 17.04 13.12 13.23
CA ILE A 223 17.49 11.92 12.55
C ILE A 223 18.89 11.59 13.04
N THR A 224 19.07 10.38 13.53
CA THR A 224 20.36 9.87 13.97
C THR A 224 21.18 9.35 12.80
N ASP A 225 22.51 9.31 12.96
CA ASP A 225 23.42 8.76 11.95
C ASP A 225 23.06 7.31 11.59
N SER A 226 22.72 6.49 12.59
CA SER A 226 22.27 5.11 12.37
C SER A 226 21.00 5.02 11.52
N GLU A 227 20.08 5.97 11.61
CA GLU A 227 18.91 6.02 10.73
C GLU A 227 19.30 6.32 9.28
N TYR A 228 20.29 7.19 9.04
CA TYR A 228 20.82 7.43 7.69
C TYR A 228 21.53 6.20 7.12
N GLU A 229 22.33 5.50 7.92
CA GLU A 229 23.04 4.28 7.52
C GLU A 229 22.08 3.13 7.20
N ASN A 230 21.05 2.93 8.05
CA ASN A 230 20.02 1.91 7.84
C ASN A 230 19.21 2.21 6.56
N PHE A 231 18.90 3.49 6.32
CA PHE A 231 18.21 3.91 5.11
C PHE A 231 19.05 3.68 3.84
N TYR A 232 20.34 4.02 3.87
CA TYR A 232 21.28 3.72 2.79
C TYR A 232 21.35 2.23 2.48
N SER A 233 21.55 1.41 3.52
CA SER A 233 21.71 -0.04 3.38
C SER A 233 20.45 -0.68 2.80
N SER A 234 19.26 -0.21 3.22
CA SER A 234 18.00 -0.71 2.66
C SER A 234 17.80 -0.31 1.20
N LEU A 235 18.10 0.94 0.85
CA LEU A 235 17.90 1.47 -0.49
C LEU A 235 18.85 0.82 -1.51
N THR A 236 20.11 0.64 -1.13
CA THR A 236 21.17 0.17 -2.04
C THR A 236 21.40 -1.34 -1.99
N LYS A 237 20.91 -2.01 -0.94
CA LYS A 237 21.28 -3.39 -0.58
C LYS A 237 22.79 -3.59 -0.36
N ASP A 238 23.53 -2.50 -0.14
CA ASP A 238 24.94 -2.53 0.26
C ASP A 238 25.03 -2.80 1.75
N ASN A 239 25.92 -3.72 2.14
CA ASN A 239 26.17 -4.05 3.55
C ASN A 239 27.19 -3.12 4.19
N ASN A 240 27.89 -2.29 3.41
CA ASN A 240 28.83 -1.32 3.92
C ASN A 240 28.11 0.00 4.23
N PRO A 241 28.44 0.69 5.34
CA PRO A 241 27.91 2.03 5.58
C PRO A 241 28.37 3.01 4.49
N PRO A 242 27.60 4.08 4.24
CA PRO A 242 28.03 5.15 3.35
C PRO A 242 29.25 5.88 3.95
N LEU A 243 30.14 6.40 3.09
CA LEU A 243 31.27 7.23 3.50
C LEU A 243 30.82 8.57 4.08
N ALA A 244 29.78 9.16 3.47
CA ALA A 244 29.19 10.42 3.88
C ALA A 244 27.77 10.54 3.33
N TRP A 245 26.98 11.44 3.91
CA TRP A 245 25.68 11.83 3.37
C TRP A 245 25.44 13.33 3.58
N THR A 246 24.51 13.89 2.82
CA THR A 246 23.96 15.22 3.06
C THR A 246 22.45 15.19 2.90
N HIS A 247 21.76 15.86 3.83
CA HIS A 247 20.31 16.06 3.77
C HIS A 247 20.07 17.52 3.38
N TYR A 248 19.45 17.71 2.22
CA TYR A 248 19.27 19.00 1.59
C TYR A 248 17.79 19.31 1.37
N LYS A 249 17.42 20.57 1.60
CA LYS A 249 16.14 21.14 1.19
C LYS A 249 16.42 22.25 0.19
N GLY A 250 15.98 22.06 -1.05
CA GLY A 250 15.98 23.09 -2.07
C GLY A 250 14.66 23.86 -2.01
N GLU A 251 14.74 25.18 -1.92
CA GLU A 251 13.58 26.08 -2.00
C GLU A 251 13.81 27.03 -3.19
N GLY A 252 12.79 27.23 -4.02
CA GLY A 252 12.90 28.03 -5.24
C GLY A 252 11.65 27.93 -6.11
N ASP A 253 11.80 27.98 -7.43
CA ASP A 253 10.69 27.71 -8.36
C ASP A 253 10.16 26.27 -8.23
N VAL A 254 11.01 25.37 -7.74
CA VAL A 254 10.66 24.00 -7.38
C VAL A 254 11.20 23.71 -5.99
N ASP A 255 10.30 23.39 -5.07
CA ASP A 255 10.65 22.95 -3.73
C ASP A 255 10.88 21.44 -3.72
N PHE A 256 12.02 21.00 -3.18
CA PHE A 256 12.33 19.57 -3.04
C PHE A 256 13.18 19.28 -1.81
N LYS A 257 13.12 18.03 -1.35
CA LYS A 257 14.02 17.50 -0.31
C LYS A 257 14.80 16.34 -0.90
N ALA A 258 16.08 16.25 -0.58
CA ALA A 258 16.97 15.22 -1.07
C ALA A 258 17.89 14.71 0.04
N ILE A 259 18.24 13.44 -0.04
CA ILE A 259 19.36 12.86 0.71
C ILE A 259 20.34 12.32 -0.34
N ILE A 260 21.59 12.78 -0.28
CA ILE A 260 22.65 12.36 -1.18
C ILE A 260 23.65 11.55 -0.37
N TYR A 261 23.96 10.33 -0.82
CA TYR A 261 24.94 9.45 -0.21
C TYR A 261 26.20 9.34 -1.05
N ILE A 262 27.35 9.23 -0.38
CA ILE A 262 28.63 8.85 -0.99
C ILE A 262 28.91 7.40 -0.54
N PRO A 263 28.89 6.40 -1.44
CA PRO A 263 29.24 5.03 -1.10
C PRO A 263 30.68 4.90 -0.59
N SER A 264 30.92 4.00 0.37
CA SER A 264 32.27 3.70 0.86
C SER A 264 33.11 2.91 -0.13
N LYS A 265 32.47 2.17 -1.03
CA LYS A 265 33.11 1.46 -2.13
C LYS A 265 32.47 1.84 -3.46
N ALA A 266 33.29 2.08 -4.47
CA ALA A 266 32.81 2.23 -5.85
C ALA A 266 32.18 0.91 -6.33
N PRO A 267 31.01 0.95 -6.99
CA PRO A 267 30.39 -0.26 -7.52
C PRO A 267 31.21 -0.81 -8.69
N ASP A 268 31.26 -2.14 -8.84
CA ASP A 268 32.13 -2.80 -9.82
C ASP A 268 31.75 -2.44 -11.28
N ASN A 269 30.50 -2.03 -11.51
CA ASN A 269 29.98 -1.60 -12.80
C ASN A 269 30.02 -0.07 -13.03
N LEU A 270 30.73 0.71 -12.19
CA LEU A 270 30.74 2.18 -12.27
C LEU A 270 31.12 2.73 -13.65
N PHE A 271 31.97 2.01 -14.39
CA PHE A 271 32.45 2.41 -15.72
C PHE A 271 31.89 1.55 -16.86
N GLN A 272 30.95 0.65 -16.58
CA GLN A 272 30.26 -0.10 -17.64
C GLN A 272 29.13 0.76 -18.22
N LYS A 273 29.22 1.03 -19.53
CA LYS A 273 28.21 1.72 -20.32
C LYS A 273 27.12 0.77 -20.80
#